data_AF-A0A6L7N5Z4-F1
#
_entry.id   AF-A0A6L7N5Z4-F1
#
_cell.length_a   1.000
_cell.length_b   1.000
_cell.length_c   1.000
_cell.angle_alpha   90.00
_cell.angle_beta   90.00
_cell.angle_gamma   90.00
#
_symmetry.space_group_name_H-M   'P 1'
#
loop_
_entity.id
_entity.type
_entity.pdbx_description
1 polymer ?
#
loop_
_entity_poly.entity_id
_entity_poly.type
_entity_poly.pdbx_seq_one_letter_code
_entity_poly.pdbx_strand_id
1 'polypeptide(L)'
;MPCRVGVTTIPSHRRGAWEKRVIGLRNWKQSPAGSKAEALQEAKSKKNGCMESHKRGTCHGHPGGGDPDNGKWYVYEFDYVRERR
;
A
#
# COMPACT_ATOMS: atom_id res chain seq x y z
N MET A 1 8.89 -11.32 -5.83
CA MET A 1 8.45 -9.95 -6.18
C MET A 1 8.28 -9.19 -4.88
N PRO A 2 8.76 -7.95 -4.75
CA PRO A 2 8.45 -7.12 -3.60
C PRO A 2 6.97 -6.73 -3.57
N CYS A 3 6.47 -6.52 -2.35
CA CYS A 3 5.11 -6.11 -2.07
C CYS A 3 5.11 -4.79 -1.31
N ARG A 4 4.06 -4.01 -1.46
CA ARG A 4 3.91 -2.75 -0.73
C ARG A 4 2.50 -2.60 -0.21
N VAL A 5 2.42 -2.25 1.07
CA VAL A 5 1.17 -1.98 1.77
C VAL A 5 1.25 -0.59 2.38
N GLY A 6 0.16 0.17 2.29
CA GLY A 6 0.07 1.48 2.91
C GLY A 6 -1.37 1.94 3.08
N VAL A 7 -1.53 3.13 3.66
CA VAL A 7 -2.82 3.78 3.81
C VAL A 7 -2.89 5.03 2.94
N THR A 8 -4.08 5.46 2.55
CA THR A 8 -4.30 6.70 1.80
C THR A 8 -5.75 7.14 1.90
N THR A 9 -6.04 8.42 1.74
CA THR A 9 -7.42 8.91 1.56
C THR A 9 -7.78 9.07 0.08
N ILE A 10 -6.79 8.98 -0.84
CA ILE A 10 -6.97 9.20 -2.28
C ILE A 10 -6.35 8.03 -3.08
N PRO A 11 -7.00 6.84 -3.12
CA PRO A 11 -6.40 5.63 -3.68
C PRO A 11 -6.04 5.73 -5.17
N SER A 12 -6.85 6.41 -5.98
CA SER A 12 -6.57 6.59 -7.41
C SER A 12 -5.32 7.44 -7.67
N HIS A 13 -5.16 8.54 -6.93
CA HIS A 13 -3.94 9.37 -7.01
C HIS A 13 -2.74 8.55 -6.56
N ARG A 14 -2.88 7.83 -5.43
CA ARG A 14 -1.80 7.02 -4.86
C ARG A 14 -1.33 5.94 -5.82
N ARG A 15 -2.25 5.27 -6.53
CA ARG A 15 -1.91 4.30 -7.58
C ARG A 15 -1.07 4.93 -8.67
N GLY A 16 -1.51 6.06 -9.24
CA GLY A 16 -0.76 6.77 -10.28
C GLY A 16 0.63 7.23 -9.82
N ALA A 17 0.77 7.65 -8.57
CA ALA A 17 2.08 7.96 -7.99
C ALA A 17 3.00 6.72 -7.92
N TRP A 18 2.45 5.55 -7.57
CA TRP A 18 3.19 4.30 -7.56
C TRP A 18 3.54 3.80 -8.97
N GLU A 19 2.64 3.90 -9.94
CA GLU A 19 2.94 3.52 -11.33
C GLU A 19 4.14 4.27 -11.92
N LYS A 20 4.36 5.51 -11.45
CA LYS A 20 5.55 6.32 -11.78
C LYS A 20 6.80 5.90 -11.00
N ARG A 21 6.65 5.39 -9.77
CA ARG A 21 7.76 5.02 -8.87
C ARG A 21 8.19 3.56 -8.97
N VAL A 22 7.36 2.66 -9.49
CA VAL A 22 7.68 1.23 -9.61
C VAL A 22 7.55 0.76 -11.05
N ILE A 23 8.17 -0.38 -11.35
CA ILE A 23 8.05 -1.09 -12.62
C ILE A 23 7.23 -2.35 -12.39
N GLY A 24 6.26 -2.57 -13.28
CA GLY A 24 5.40 -3.75 -13.28
C GLY A 24 4.52 -3.84 -12.04
N LEU A 25 3.80 -2.75 -11.72
CA LEU A 25 2.77 -2.72 -10.67
C LEU A 25 1.66 -3.71 -11.02
N ARG A 26 1.33 -4.61 -10.09
CA ARG A 26 0.34 -5.69 -10.24
C ARG A 26 -0.45 -5.87 -8.96
N ASN A 27 -1.56 -6.60 -9.05
CA ASN A 27 -2.36 -6.99 -7.88
C ASN A 27 -2.74 -5.81 -6.98
N TRP A 28 -3.02 -4.65 -7.60
CA TRP A 28 -3.45 -3.47 -6.86
C TRP A 28 -4.81 -3.74 -6.22
N LYS A 29 -4.82 -3.82 -4.90
CA LYS A 29 -6.02 -3.96 -4.08
C LYS A 29 -6.19 -2.71 -3.24
N GLN A 30 -7.43 -2.32 -3.03
CA GLN A 30 -7.82 -1.25 -2.12
C GLN A 30 -8.99 -1.74 -1.25
N SER A 31 -8.89 -1.50 0.04
CA SER A 31 -9.93 -1.82 1.02
C SER A 31 -10.31 -0.53 1.75
N PRO A 32 -11.59 -0.15 1.78
CA PRO A 32 -12.04 0.98 2.58
C PRO A 32 -11.87 0.66 4.07
N ALA A 33 -11.47 1.64 4.85
CA ALA A 33 -11.39 1.59 6.31
C ALA A 33 -12.26 2.70 6.91
N GLY A 34 -12.94 2.41 8.02
CA GLY A 34 -13.83 3.37 8.68
C GLY A 34 -13.06 4.53 9.32
N SER A 35 -11.85 4.26 9.81
CA SER A 35 -10.97 5.26 10.44
C SER A 35 -9.50 5.07 10.08
N LYS A 36 -8.70 6.12 10.29
CA LYS A 36 -7.23 6.06 10.13
C LYS A 36 -6.59 4.94 10.95
N ALA A 37 -7.05 4.77 12.19
CA ALA A 37 -6.53 3.74 13.10
C ALA A 37 -6.78 2.33 12.56
N GLU A 38 -8.01 2.06 12.10
CA GLU A 38 -8.36 0.78 11.47
C GLU A 38 -7.53 0.55 10.20
N ALA A 39 -7.38 1.58 9.37
CA ALA A 39 -6.58 1.50 8.14
C ALA A 39 -5.12 1.13 8.45
N LEU A 40 -4.53 1.78 9.47
CA LEU A 40 -3.15 1.50 9.90
C LEU A 40 -3.01 0.09 10.47
N GLN A 41 -3.98 -0.37 11.25
CA GLN A 41 -3.98 -1.70 11.82
C GLN A 41 -4.11 -2.77 10.74
N GLU A 42 -5.03 -2.60 9.79
CA GLU A 42 -5.18 -3.52 8.66
C GLU A 42 -3.94 -3.48 7.75
N ALA A 43 -3.38 -2.30 7.47
CA ALA A 43 -2.15 -2.18 6.70
C ALA A 43 -0.98 -2.90 7.37
N LYS A 44 -0.90 -2.88 8.71
CA LYS A 44 0.10 -3.63 9.48
C LYS A 44 -0.11 -5.14 9.36
N SER A 45 -1.35 -5.62 9.49
CA SER A 45 -1.69 -7.03 9.31
C SER A 45 -1.38 -7.52 7.88
N LYS A 46 -1.76 -6.76 6.85
CA LYS A 46 -1.45 -7.06 5.45
C LYS A 46 0.04 -7.02 5.17
N LYS A 47 0.79 -6.07 5.76
CA LYS A 47 2.25 -6.05 5.66
C LYS A 47 2.87 -7.35 6.19
N ASN A 48 2.43 -7.83 7.35
CA ASN A 48 2.89 -9.12 7.89
C ASN A 48 2.54 -10.28 6.96
N GLY A 49 1.29 -10.39 6.50
CA GLY A 49 0.89 -11.45 5.57
C GLY A 49 1.64 -11.41 4.24
N CYS A 50 1.99 -10.21 3.77
CA CYS A 50 2.80 -10.05 2.57
C CYS A 50 4.28 -10.41 2.80
N MET A 51 4.83 -10.12 3.98
CA MET A 51 6.18 -10.58 4.36
C MET A 51 6.26 -12.11 4.42
N GLU A 52 5.22 -12.77 4.91
CA GLU A 52 5.16 -14.24 4.99
C GLU A 52 4.95 -14.88 3.61
N SER A 53 4.06 -14.32 2.80
CA SER A 53 3.75 -14.84 1.46
C SER A 53 4.90 -14.63 0.47
N HIS A 54 5.63 -13.51 0.60
CA HIS A 54 6.78 -13.20 -0.24
C HIS A 54 8.05 -13.59 0.51
N LYS A 55 8.38 -14.90 0.50
CA LYS A 55 9.55 -15.60 1.09
C LYS A 55 10.97 -14.96 0.95
N ARG A 56 11.09 -13.72 0.44
CA ARG A 56 12.33 -12.97 0.20
C ARG A 56 12.30 -11.51 0.69
N GLY A 57 11.55 -11.19 1.75
CA GLY A 57 11.92 -10.10 2.66
C GLY A 57 11.82 -8.66 2.15
N THR A 58 11.06 -8.37 1.09
CA THR A 58 10.88 -7.00 0.60
C THR A 58 9.40 -6.61 0.59
N CYS A 59 8.82 -6.53 1.80
CA CYS A 59 7.56 -5.83 2.00
C CYS A 59 7.83 -4.45 2.62
N HIS A 60 7.68 -3.40 1.84
CA HIS A 60 7.89 -2.04 2.32
C HIS A 60 6.56 -1.48 2.83
N GLY A 61 6.47 -1.24 4.14
CA GLY A 61 5.33 -0.50 4.70
C GLY A 61 5.50 0.98 4.36
N HIS A 62 4.53 1.57 3.67
CA HIS A 62 4.49 3.03 3.51
C HIS A 62 3.46 3.58 4.49
N PRO A 63 3.87 4.37 5.51
CA PRO A 63 2.88 5.17 6.24
C PRO A 63 2.25 6.07 5.18
N GLY A 64 0.92 6.07 5.03
CA GLY A 64 0.26 6.88 4.01
C GLY A 64 0.87 8.26 3.93
N GLY A 65 1.00 8.79 2.70
CA GLY A 65 1.59 10.12 2.53
C GLY A 65 0.80 11.16 3.32
N GLY A 66 1.27 12.41 3.33
CA GLY A 66 0.50 13.57 3.84
C GLY A 66 -0.75 13.82 3.00
N ASP A 67 -1.58 12.80 2.82
CA ASP A 67 -2.87 12.85 2.21
C ASP A 67 -3.78 13.68 3.14
N PRO A 68 -4.57 14.62 2.59
CA PRO A 68 -5.50 15.39 3.39
C PRO A 68 -6.52 14.45 4.05
N ASP A 69 -6.87 14.73 5.31
CA ASP A 69 -7.91 13.99 6.00
C ASP A 69 -9.27 14.35 5.37
N ASN A 70 -9.72 13.49 4.47
CA ASN A 70 -10.98 13.62 3.73
C ASN A 70 -12.06 12.69 4.30
N GLY A 71 -11.94 12.28 5.56
CA GLY A 71 -12.91 11.46 6.28
C GLY A 71 -12.92 9.95 5.95
N LYS A 72 -12.46 9.52 4.76
CA LYS A 72 -12.41 8.09 4.41
C LYS A 72 -10.98 7.62 4.13
N TRP A 73 -10.57 6.63 4.90
CA TRP A 73 -9.26 6.00 4.77
C TRP A 73 -9.37 4.73 3.94
N TYR A 74 -8.30 4.41 3.22
CA TYR A 74 -8.17 3.21 2.41
C TYR A 74 -6.84 2.56 2.72
N VAL A 75 -6.85 1.23 2.74
CA VAL A 75 -5.64 0.41 2.76
C VAL A 75 -5.40 -0.07 1.35
N TYR A 76 -4.20 0.16 0.82
CA TYR A 76 -3.80 -0.38 -0.47
C TYR A 76 -2.69 -1.42 -0.32
N GLU A 77 -2.71 -2.41 -1.19
CA GLU A 77 -1.71 -3.46 -1.34
C GLU A 77 -1.41 -3.63 -2.82
N PHE A 78 -0.13 -3.78 -3.18
CA PHE A 78 0.24 -4.14 -4.54
C PHE A 78 1.60 -4.82 -4.60
N ASP A 79 1.81 -5.55 -5.68
CA ASP A 79 3.08 -6.16 -6.05
C ASP A 79 3.79 -5.35 -7.12
N TYR A 80 5.12 -5.38 -7.09
CA TYR A 80 5.92 -4.74 -8.14
C TYR A 80 7.17 -5.56 -8.44
N VAL A 81 7.82 -5.26 -9.57
CA VAL A 81 9.07 -5.94 -9.97
C VAL A 81 10.26 -5.27 -9.28
N ARG A 82 10.36 -3.94 -9.40
CA ARG A 82 11.40 -3.11 -8.78
C ARG A 82 10.97 -1.64 -8.70
N GLU A 83 11.59 -0.87 -7.82
CA GLU A 83 11.45 0.59 -7.78
C GLU A 83 12.26 1.24 -8.92
N ARG A 84 11.75 2.33 -9.49
CA ARG A 84 12.47 3.21 -10.41
C ARG A 84 13.35 4.09 -9.52
N ARG A 85 14.67 3.89 -9.59
CA ARG A 85 15.65 4.78 -8.95
C ARG A 85 15.61 6.16 -9.58
#